data_AF-A0A0F2JGS0-F1
#
_entry.id   AF-A0A0F2JGS0-F1
#
_cell.length_a   1.000
_cell.length_b   1.000
_cell.length_c   1.000
_cell.angle_alpha   90.00
_cell.angle_beta   90.00
_cell.angle_gamma   90.00
#
_symmetry.space_group_name_H-M   'P 1'
#
loop_
_entity.id
_entity.type
_entity.pdbx_description
1 polymer ?
#
loop_
_entity_poly.entity_id
_entity_poly.type
_entity_poly.pdbx_seq_one_letter_code
_entity_poly.pdbx_strand_id
1 'polypeptide(L)' 'MIPLNVGDIVRLRKPHPCGSIDWKVMRTGMDFRIQCLGCQHQAWIPRVKLERNLKEILQRVEDNLD' A
#
# COMPACT_ATOMS: atom_id res chain seq x y z
N MET A 1 10.70 -10.76 3.67
CA MET A 1 9.24 -10.53 3.70
C MET A 1 9.02 -9.29 4.54
N ILE A 2 8.48 -8.22 3.96
CA ILE A 2 8.30 -6.95 4.66
C ILE A 2 6.90 -6.98 5.32
N PRO A 3 6.78 -6.83 6.65
CA PRO A 3 5.47 -6.71 7.29
C PRO A 3 4.83 -5.39 6.87
N LEU A 4 3.56 -5.48 6.45
CA LEU A 4 2.71 -4.35 6.10
C LEU A 4 1.43 -4.50 6.89
N ASN A 5 0.99 -3.42 7.52
CA ASN A 5 -0.20 -3.37 8.36
C ASN A 5 -1.31 -2.58 7.69
N VAL A 6 -2.54 -2.78 8.19
CA VAL A 6 -3.66 -1.93 7.78
C VAL A 6 -3.39 -0.50 8.24
N GLY A 7 -3.49 0.44 7.31
CA GLY A 7 -3.25 1.86 7.53
C GLY A 7 -1.88 2.34 7.05
N ASP A 8 -0.93 1.44 6.77
CA ASP A 8 0.37 1.82 6.22
C ASP A 8 0.22 2.54 4.88
N ILE A 9 1.07 3.55 4.65
CA ILE A 9 1.17 4.25 3.38
C ILE A 9 2.44 3.78 2.68
N VAL A 10 2.26 3.21 1.50
CA VAL A 10 3.33 2.66 0.68
C VAL A 10 3.39 3.38 -0.66
N ARG A 11 4.60 3.57 -1.17
CA ARG A 11 4.83 4.08 -2.51
C ARG A 11 5.23 2.94 -3.42
N LEU A 12 4.51 2.81 -4.52
CA LEU A 12 4.79 1.80 -5.53
C LEU A 12 5.68 2.37 -6.64
N ARG A 13 6.45 1.50 -7.28
CA ARG A 13 7.29 1.83 -8.45
C ARG A 13 6.46 2.15 -9.68
N LYS A 14 5.29 1.51 -9.81
CA LYS A 14 4.38 1.73 -10.93
C LYS A 14 3.33 2.77 -10.55
N PRO A 15 3.11 3.80 -11.39
CA PRO A 15 2.04 4.75 -11.18
C PRO A 15 0.68 4.10 -11.39
N HIS A 16 -0.30 4.56 -10.60
CA HIS A 16 -1.70 4.31 -10.88
C HIS A 16 -2.09 5.04 -12.19
N PRO A 17 -3.07 4.54 -12.98
CA PRO A 17 -3.65 5.27 -14.11
C PRO A 17 -4.02 6.74 -13.84
N CYS A 18 -4.29 7.13 -12.58
CA CYS A 18 -4.56 8.51 -12.21
C CYS A 18 -3.30 9.39 -11.99
N GLY A 19 -2.10 8.84 -12.14
CA GLY A 19 -0.82 9.53 -11.92
C GLY A 19 -0.24 9.44 -10.50
N SER A 20 -1.04 9.04 -9.50
CA SER A 20 -0.56 8.85 -8.13
C SER A 20 0.24 7.56 -7.99
N ILE A 21 1.32 7.61 -7.20
CA ILE A 21 2.20 6.47 -6.88
C ILE A 21 2.06 6.01 -5.43
N ASP A 22 1.20 6.69 -4.66
CA ASP A 22 1.05 6.51 -3.22
C ASP A 22 -0.25 5.78 -2.90
N TRP A 23 -0.13 4.75 -2.06
CA TRP A 23 -1.19 3.81 -1.77
C TRP A 23 -1.27 3.56 -0.27
N LYS A 24 -2.50 3.53 0.25
CA LYS A 24 -2.80 3.14 1.62
C LYS A 24 -3.21 1.69 1.68
N VAL A 25 -2.65 0.92 2.61
CA VAL A 25 -3.05 -0.45 2.87
C VAL A 25 -4.37 -0.44 3.64
N MET A 26 -5.41 -1.01 3.06
CA MET A 26 -6.75 -1.08 3.67
C MET A 26 -7.04 -2.46 4.26
N ARG A 27 -6.41 -3.52 3.73
CA ARG A 27 -6.55 -4.88 4.22
C ARG A 27 -5.25 -5.66 4.01
N THR A 28 -4.91 -6.47 4.99
CA THR A 28 -3.80 -7.42 4.96
C THR A 28 -4.34 -8.86 4.96
N GLY A 29 -3.62 -9.80 4.34
CA GLY A 29 -4.06 -11.19 4.17
C GLY A 29 -3.27 -11.90 3.06
N MET A 30 -3.90 -12.89 2.41
CA MET A 30 -3.37 -13.50 1.19
C MET A 30 -3.31 -12.48 0.04
N ASP A 31 -4.41 -11.74 -0.13
CA ASP A 31 -4.51 -10.58 -1.01
C ASP A 31 -4.60 -9.29 -0.19
N PHE A 32 -3.88 -8.28 -0.65
CA PHE A 32 -3.92 -6.95 -0.06
C PHE A 32 -4.96 -6.11 -0.78
N ARG A 33 -5.74 -5.36 0.00
CA ARG A 33 -6.57 -4.28 -0.55
C ARG A 33 -5.80 -2.99 -0.34
N ILE A 34 -5.50 -2.29 -1.41
CA ILE A 34 -4.81 -1.00 -1.39
C ILE A 34 -5.72 0.09 -1.96
N GLN A 35 -5.63 1.29 -1.40
CA GLN A 35 -6.38 2.47 -1.83
C GLN A 35 -5.41 3.52 -2.37
N CYS A 36 -5.64 3.98 -3.59
CA CYS A 36 -4.85 5.07 -4.16
C CYS A 36 -5.15 6.38 -3.42
N LEU A 37 -4.12 7.09 -2.96
CA LEU A 37 -4.31 8.36 -2.24
C LEU A 37 -4.70 9.53 -3.15
N GLY A 38 -4.47 9.43 -4.47
CA GLY A 38 -4.85 10.48 -5.42
C GLY A 38 -6.32 10.44 -5.86
N CYS A 39 -6.86 9.24 -6.13
CA CYS A 39 -8.22 9.08 -6.67
C CYS A 39 -9.15 8.23 -5.81
N GLN A 40 -8.68 7.76 -4.64
CA GLN A 40 -9.43 6.94 -3.67
C GLN A 40 -9.91 5.58 -4.21
N HIS A 41 -9.51 5.21 -5.43
CA HIS A 41 -9.81 3.92 -6.03
C HIS A 41 -9.14 2.79 -5.25
N GLN A 42 -9.85 1.67 -5.11
CA GLN A 42 -9.40 0.51 -4.35
C GLN A 42 -9.12 -0.65 -5.28
N ALA A 43 -7.94 -1.26 -5.13
CA ALA A 43 -7.50 -2.39 -5.92
C ALA A 43 -7.10 -3.57 -5.03
N TRP A 44 -7.33 -4.78 -5.54
CA TRP A 44 -6.81 -6.01 -4.96
C TRP A 44 -5.46 -6.34 -5.60
N ILE A 45 -4.46 -6.62 -4.78
CA ILE A 45 -3.12 -6.97 -5.22
C ILE A 45 -2.57 -8.14 -4.40
N PRO A 46 -2.06 -9.21 -5.05
CA PRO A 46 -1.41 -10.28 -4.34
C PRO A 46 -0.16 -9.78 -3.63
N ARG A 47 0.12 -10.32 -2.44
CA ARG A 47 1.27 -9.94 -1.62
C ARG A 47 2.60 -9.89 -2.40
N VAL A 48 2.89 -10.94 -3.16
CA VAL A 48 4.13 -11.06 -3.95
C VAL A 48 4.27 -9.92 -4.97
N LYS A 49 3.15 -9.51 -5.59
CA LYS A 49 3.13 -8.42 -6.55
C LYS A 49 3.30 -7.07 -5.85
N LEU A 50 2.69 -6.89 -4.68
CA LEU A 50 2.88 -5.69 -3.87
C LEU A 50 4.33 -5.53 -3.43
N GLU A 51 4.94 -6.57 -2.86
CA GLU A 51 6.34 -6.54 -2.40
C GLU A 51 7.32 -6.27 -3.56
N ARG A 52 7.10 -6.83 -4.75
CA ARG A 52 7.92 -6.54 -5.95
C ARG A 52 7.78 -5.11 -6.46
N ASN A 53 6.58 -4.55 -6.40
CA ASN A 53 6.32 -3.17 -6.85
C ASN A 53 6.55 -2.15 -5.75
N LEU A 54 6.81 -2.54 -4.51
CA LEU A 54 7.12 -1.63 -3.43
C LEU A 54 8.42 -0.89 -3.73
N LYS A 55 8.37 0.44 -3.63
CA LYS A 55 9.53 1.32 -3.73
C LYS A 55 10.02 1.69 -2.33
N GLU A 56 9.12 2.21 -1.51
CA GLU A 56 9.38 2.69 -0.16
C GLU A 56 8.09 2.66 0.67
N ILE A 57 8.22 2.62 1.99
CA ILE A 57 7.10 2.78 2.92
C ILE A 57 7.18 4.22 3.43
N LEU A 58 6.14 5.02 3.16
CA LEU A 58 6.09 6.44 3.53
C LEU A 58 5.67 6.64 4.98
N GLN A 59 4.74 5.81 5.46
CA GLN A 59 4.21 5.88 6.82
C GLN A 59 3.83 4.47 7.30
N ARG A 60 4.22 4.13 8.53
CA ARG A 60 3.74 2.94 9.22
C ARG A 60 2.74 3.36 10.29
N VAL A 61 1.68 2.57 10.45
CA VAL A 61 0.65 2.83 11.46
C VAL A 61 1.12 2.47 12.88
N GLU A 62 2.15 1.62 13.05
CA GLU A 62 2.66 1.20 14.36
C GLU A 62 3.43 2.27 15.16
N ASP A 63 3.50 3.52 14.68
CA ASP A 63 4.06 4.65 15.44
C ASP A 63 2.93 5.55 15.93
N ASN A 64 1.99 5.02 16.72
CA ASN A 64 0.98 5.75 17.50
C ASN A 64 0.24 4.75 18.40
N LEU A 65 0.91 4.23 19.42
CA LEU A 65 0.28 3.70 20.62
C LEU A 65 1.11 4.18 21.81
N ASP A 66 0.63 5.27 22.40
CA ASP A 66 0.86 5.65 23.79
C ASP A 66 0.46 4.53 24.76
#